data_AF-A0A4S9VL25-F1
#
_entry.id   AF-A0A4S9VL25-F1
#
_cell.length_a   1.000
_cell.length_b   1.000
_cell.length_c   1.000
_cell.angle_alpha   90.00
_cell.angle_beta   90.00
_cell.angle_gamma   90.00
#
_symmetry.space_group_name_H-M   'P 1'
#
loop_
_entity.id
_entity.type
_entity.pdbx_description
1 polymer ?
#
loop_
_entity_poly.entity_id
_entity_poly.type
_entity_poly.pdbx_seq_one_letter_code
_entity_poly.pdbx_strand_id
1 'polypeptide(L)'
;MGHGTYDDIPVHLSAAIRLLDQQFFQADSAPTLMPSQLVTVESVIYQVFLVRMGLWSKPPEEGQRLEFDPMFWLNCEALLLRSTPFPGSPRTWNSPVLGVEFELYKVFLMIRKLWDSDRSTVDFKRAVHQLKTKITPWELTVGMQGKHCIEGDTEILSVTQDATALLVIGASLLVSQLPGSIKGAIPLPFVIDDSRLLQAKSILKRRAGDQRWGRSHLPNYPLYVLGFFMRSDEDIALVRRDMQQRLQQMAWSMIDRFWRDLESVWSTRPK
;
A
#
# COMPACT_ATOMS: atom_id res chain seq x y z
N MET A 1 -23.54 -0.95 -6.95
CA MET A 1 -23.49 0.44 -7.45
C MET A 1 -22.27 0.58 -8.35
N GLY A 2 -22.46 1.16 -9.55
CA GLY A 2 -21.43 1.66 -10.48
C GLY A 2 -20.41 0.67 -11.03
N HIS A 3 -20.77 -0.17 -11.99
CA HIS A 3 -19.78 -0.92 -12.80
C HIS A 3 -19.19 -0.12 -13.97
N GLY A 4 -19.73 1.07 -14.28
CA GLY A 4 -19.40 1.86 -15.47
C GLY A 4 -18.66 3.18 -15.25
N THR A 5 -18.21 3.52 -14.04
CA THR A 5 -17.46 4.78 -13.75
C THR A 5 -15.97 4.54 -13.49
N TYR A 6 -15.49 3.30 -13.65
CA TYR A 6 -14.10 2.95 -13.33
C TYR A 6 -13.11 3.39 -14.41
N ASP A 7 -13.55 3.38 -15.66
CA ASP A 7 -12.75 3.79 -16.81
C ASP A 7 -12.45 5.31 -16.78
N ASP A 8 -13.28 6.08 -16.07
CA ASP A 8 -13.12 7.52 -15.90
C ASP A 8 -12.17 7.91 -14.74
N ILE A 9 -11.82 6.96 -13.85
CA ILE A 9 -10.96 7.25 -12.69
C ILE A 9 -9.63 7.90 -13.10
N PRO A 10 -8.89 7.39 -14.11
CA PRO A 10 -7.65 8.02 -14.56
C PRO A 10 -7.86 9.47 -15.01
N VAL A 11 -8.98 9.77 -15.67
CA VAL A 11 -9.31 11.12 -16.17
C VAL A 11 -9.57 12.07 -14.99
N HIS A 12 -10.36 11.64 -14.02
CA HIS A 12 -10.62 12.43 -12.81
C HIS A 12 -9.37 12.66 -11.98
N LEU A 13 -8.49 11.65 -11.85
CA LEU A 13 -7.22 11.81 -11.16
C LEU A 13 -6.26 12.74 -11.90
N SER A 14 -6.22 12.68 -13.23
CA SER A 14 -5.44 13.62 -14.05
C SER A 14 -5.91 15.05 -13.83
N ALA A 15 -7.22 15.28 -13.76
CA ALA A 15 -7.77 16.60 -13.42
C ALA A 15 -7.40 17.03 -11.99
N ALA A 16 -7.48 16.12 -11.01
CA ALA A 16 -7.11 16.42 -9.63
C ALA A 16 -5.62 16.77 -9.49
N ILE A 17 -4.72 16.03 -10.15
CA ILE A 17 -3.28 16.32 -10.18
C ILE A 17 -3.05 17.73 -10.72
N ARG A 18 -3.66 18.08 -11.86
CA ARG A 18 -3.53 19.42 -12.46
C ARG A 18 -4.02 20.54 -11.53
N LEU A 19 -5.08 20.29 -10.77
CA LEU A 19 -5.56 21.25 -9.77
C LEU A 19 -4.55 21.41 -8.62
N LEU A 20 -3.95 20.32 -8.14
CA LEU A 20 -2.89 20.40 -7.14
C LEU A 20 -1.67 21.15 -7.66
N ASP A 21 -1.27 20.90 -8.92
CA ASP A 21 -0.16 21.60 -9.56
C ASP A 21 -0.39 23.12 -9.56
N GLN A 22 -1.57 23.54 -10.01
CA GLN A 22 -1.95 24.96 -10.07
C GLN A 22 -2.05 25.61 -8.68
N GLN A 23 -2.59 24.89 -7.69
CA GLN A 23 -2.86 25.46 -6.37
C GLN A 23 -1.65 25.46 -5.45
N PHE A 24 -0.78 24.44 -5.53
CA PHE A 24 0.23 24.19 -4.51
C PHE A 24 1.66 24.08 -5.05
N PHE A 25 1.86 23.76 -6.33
CA PHE A 25 3.22 23.53 -6.87
C PHE A 25 3.76 24.69 -7.73
N GLN A 26 2.91 25.58 -8.24
CA GLN A 26 3.33 26.74 -9.04
C GLN A 26 3.61 28.03 -8.26
N ALA A 27 3.38 28.05 -6.93
CA ALA A 27 3.69 29.23 -6.13
C ALA A 27 5.20 29.31 -5.86
N ASP A 28 5.82 30.47 -6.14
CA ASP A 28 7.24 30.79 -5.84
C ASP A 28 7.63 30.53 -4.37
N SER A 29 6.63 30.35 -3.51
CA SER A 29 6.72 29.78 -2.17
C SER A 29 5.53 28.86 -1.92
N ALA A 30 5.66 27.57 -2.29
CA ALA A 30 4.62 26.56 -2.03
C ALA A 30 4.17 26.59 -0.54
N PRO A 31 2.86 26.74 -0.27
CA PRO A 31 2.36 27.07 1.06
C PRO A 31 2.46 25.86 2.02
N THR A 32 2.52 26.14 3.33
CA THR A 32 2.23 25.13 4.35
C THR A 32 0.74 24.79 4.31
N LEU A 33 0.42 23.50 4.17
CA LEU A 33 -0.97 23.07 4.04
C LEU A 33 -1.74 23.19 5.36
N MET A 34 -2.95 23.74 5.29
CA MET A 34 -3.94 23.61 6.36
C MET A 34 -4.42 22.15 6.47
N PRO A 35 -4.93 21.69 7.64
CA PRO A 35 -5.35 20.29 7.82
C PRO A 35 -6.32 19.77 6.75
N SER A 36 -7.29 20.59 6.31
CA SER A 36 -8.24 20.20 5.25
C SER A 36 -7.57 20.06 3.87
N GLN A 37 -6.61 20.92 3.56
CA GLN A 37 -5.83 20.84 2.32
C GLN A 37 -4.90 19.62 2.35
N LEU A 38 -4.31 19.31 3.50
CA LEU A 38 -3.50 18.11 3.71
C LEU A 38 -4.32 16.84 3.43
N VAL A 39 -5.52 16.72 4.01
CA VAL A 39 -6.43 15.60 3.73
C VAL A 39 -6.73 15.49 2.24
N THR A 40 -6.94 16.61 1.55
CA THR A 40 -7.22 16.64 0.11
C THR A 40 -6.03 16.14 -0.71
N VAL A 41 -4.85 16.71 -0.47
CA VAL A 41 -3.60 16.33 -1.15
C VAL A 41 -3.27 14.86 -0.93
N GLU A 42 -3.30 14.41 0.32
CA GLU A 42 -3.03 13.01 0.65
C GLU A 42 -4.06 12.05 0.07
N SER A 43 -5.34 12.45 -0.02
CA SER A 43 -6.37 11.65 -0.69
C SER A 43 -6.07 11.48 -2.18
N VAL A 44 -5.66 12.54 -2.88
CA VAL A 44 -5.27 12.45 -4.29
C VAL A 44 -4.04 11.53 -4.43
N ILE A 45 -3.02 11.72 -3.60
CA ILE A 45 -1.82 10.86 -3.59
C ILE A 45 -2.21 9.39 -3.39
N TYR A 46 -3.05 9.10 -2.41
CA TYR A 46 -3.48 7.73 -2.11
C TYR A 46 -4.27 7.11 -3.27
N GLN A 47 -5.15 7.87 -3.92
CA GLN A 47 -5.89 7.38 -5.08
C GLN A 47 -4.97 7.16 -6.30
N VAL A 48 -4.04 8.09 -6.57
CA VAL A 48 -3.02 7.91 -7.62
C VAL A 48 -2.19 6.66 -7.35
N PHE A 49 -1.77 6.44 -6.10
CA PHE A 49 -1.08 5.22 -5.68
C PHE A 49 -1.91 3.97 -6.03
N LEU A 50 -3.16 3.89 -5.57
CA LEU A 50 -4.00 2.71 -5.78
C LEU A 50 -4.26 2.40 -7.26
N VAL A 51 -4.51 3.43 -8.07
CA VAL A 51 -4.72 3.28 -9.52
C VAL A 51 -3.44 2.81 -10.21
N ARG A 52 -2.28 3.35 -9.83
CA ARG A 52 -0.98 2.93 -10.37
C ARG A 52 -0.60 1.52 -9.95
N MET A 53 -0.92 1.10 -8.73
CA MET A 53 -0.71 -0.28 -8.31
C MET A 53 -1.63 -1.23 -9.07
N GLY A 54 -2.90 -0.84 -9.25
CA GLY A 54 -3.90 -1.62 -9.97
C GLY A 54 -4.15 -2.99 -9.32
N LEU A 55 -4.66 -3.92 -10.11
CA LEU A 55 -4.76 -5.34 -9.72
C LEU A 55 -3.54 -6.10 -10.25
N TRP A 56 -3.03 -7.04 -9.46
CA TRP A 56 -1.92 -7.90 -9.84
C TRP A 56 -2.32 -8.90 -10.93
N SER A 57 -3.52 -9.50 -10.86
CA SER A 57 -3.97 -10.47 -11.86
C SER A 57 -4.53 -9.83 -13.14
N LYS A 58 -4.89 -8.55 -13.08
CA LYS A 58 -5.45 -7.78 -14.19
C LYS A 58 -4.66 -6.49 -14.40
N PRO A 59 -3.55 -6.54 -15.15
CA PRO A 59 -2.83 -5.31 -15.48
C PRO A 59 -3.75 -4.37 -16.26
N PRO A 60 -3.69 -3.04 -16.01
CA PRO A 60 -4.51 -2.07 -16.73
C PRO A 60 -4.22 -2.10 -18.24
N GLU A 61 -5.26 -1.97 -19.06
CA GLU A 61 -5.15 -1.84 -20.52
C GLU A 61 -4.36 -0.57 -20.89
N GLU A 62 -3.70 -0.56 -22.06
CA GLU A 62 -2.78 0.51 -22.48
C GLU A 62 -3.41 1.91 -22.50
N GLY A 63 -4.73 2.04 -22.69
CA GLY A 63 -5.46 3.31 -22.66
C GLY A 63 -6.03 3.74 -21.30
N GLN A 64 -5.95 2.88 -20.28
CA GLN A 64 -6.52 3.13 -18.94
C GLN A 64 -5.44 3.44 -17.89
N ARG A 65 -4.17 3.54 -18.32
CA ARG A 65 -3.03 3.76 -17.42
C ARG A 65 -2.87 5.24 -17.16
N LEU A 66 -3.08 5.64 -15.90
CA LEU A 66 -2.55 6.91 -15.40
C LEU A 66 -1.03 6.89 -15.55
N GLU A 67 -0.45 7.83 -16.27
CA GLU A 67 1.01 7.90 -16.47
C GLU A 67 1.73 8.16 -15.14
N PHE A 68 2.98 7.68 -15.05
CA PHE A 68 3.82 8.00 -13.89
C PHE A 68 4.46 9.37 -14.14
N ASP A 69 4.09 10.35 -13.35
CA ASP A 69 4.75 11.66 -13.32
C ASP A 69 5.74 11.73 -12.15
N PRO A 70 7.06 11.66 -12.39
CA PRO A 70 8.05 11.79 -11.33
C PRO A 70 8.01 13.15 -10.62
N MET A 71 7.66 14.22 -11.34
CA MET A 71 7.62 15.57 -10.79
C MET A 71 6.47 15.74 -9.81
N PHE A 72 5.30 15.17 -10.12
CA PHE A 72 4.19 15.10 -9.18
C PHE A 72 4.63 14.49 -7.83
N TRP A 73 5.30 13.34 -7.84
CA TRP A 73 5.76 12.67 -6.61
C TRP A 73 6.82 13.48 -5.84
N LEU A 74 7.74 14.13 -6.56
CA LEU A 74 8.77 14.99 -5.97
C LEU A 74 8.15 16.23 -5.31
N ASN A 75 7.19 16.87 -5.98
CA ASN A 75 6.49 18.03 -5.47
C ASN A 75 5.62 17.68 -4.25
N CYS A 76 4.93 16.53 -4.29
CA CYS A 76 4.19 16.02 -3.14
C CYS A 76 5.11 15.78 -1.94
N GLU A 77 6.27 15.16 -2.12
CA GLU A 77 7.23 14.94 -1.04
C GLU A 77 7.68 16.26 -0.41
N ALA A 78 8.08 17.22 -1.23
CA ALA A 78 8.51 18.55 -0.77
C ALA A 78 7.39 19.32 -0.06
N LEU A 79 6.13 19.13 -0.48
CA LEU A 79 4.95 19.76 0.12
C LEU A 79 4.56 19.09 1.45
N LEU A 80 4.64 17.76 1.55
CA LEU A 80 4.35 17.03 2.77
C LEU A 80 5.42 17.26 3.84
N LEU A 81 6.71 17.32 3.46
CA LEU A 81 7.81 17.58 4.39
C LEU A 81 7.70 18.94 5.11
N ARG A 82 7.14 19.96 4.45
CA ARG A 82 6.93 21.29 5.05
C ARG A 82 5.59 21.44 5.77
N SER A 83 4.69 20.46 5.64
CA SER A 83 3.31 20.53 6.13
C SER A 83 3.12 19.61 7.32
N THR A 84 3.43 20.13 8.51
CA THR A 84 3.22 19.43 9.79
C THR A 84 2.22 20.23 10.62
N PRO A 85 0.90 20.03 10.42
CA PRO A 85 -0.13 20.86 11.06
C PRO A 85 -0.15 20.72 12.59
N PHE A 86 0.36 19.62 13.13
CA PHE A 86 0.41 19.34 14.57
C PHE A 86 1.84 18.92 14.99
N PRO A 87 2.81 19.85 15.06
CA PRO A 87 4.19 19.53 15.43
C PRO A 87 4.28 18.81 16.78
N GLY A 88 5.15 17.79 16.87
CA GLY A 88 5.32 16.97 18.07
C GLY A 88 4.20 15.94 18.31
N SER A 89 3.13 15.95 17.52
CA SER A 89 2.06 14.94 17.59
C SER A 89 2.41 13.69 16.77
N PRO A 90 1.72 12.55 17.00
CA PRO A 90 1.94 11.33 16.24
C PRO A 90 1.79 11.52 14.73
N ARG A 91 2.47 10.67 13.94
CA ARG A 91 2.45 10.74 12.46
C ARG A 91 1.04 10.73 11.88
N THR A 92 0.12 9.95 12.45
CA THR A 92 -1.28 9.86 12.00
C THR A 92 -2.03 11.18 12.08
N TRP A 93 -1.60 12.10 12.95
CA TRP A 93 -2.21 13.43 13.05
C TRP A 93 -1.65 14.37 11.97
N ASN A 94 -0.38 14.20 11.65
CA ASN A 94 0.33 14.96 10.62
C ASN A 94 0.21 14.34 9.23
N SER A 95 -0.44 13.19 9.11
CA SER A 95 -0.67 12.46 7.86
C SER A 95 -1.95 11.61 7.99
N PRO A 96 -3.13 12.26 8.02
CA PRO A 96 -4.39 11.61 8.38
C PRO A 96 -4.90 10.61 7.34
N VAL A 97 -4.48 10.74 6.08
CA VAL A 97 -4.89 9.83 5.01
C VAL A 97 -3.77 8.86 4.67
N LEU A 98 -2.53 9.30 4.50
CA LEU A 98 -1.45 8.35 4.19
C LEU A 98 -1.07 7.52 5.40
N GLY A 99 -1.13 8.07 6.62
CA GLY A 99 -0.98 7.37 7.90
C GLY A 99 0.40 6.78 8.18
N VAL A 100 1.24 6.64 7.16
CA VAL A 100 2.57 6.03 7.18
C VAL A 100 3.55 6.90 6.40
N GLU A 101 4.82 6.52 6.39
CA GLU A 101 5.84 7.26 5.64
C GLU A 101 5.56 7.25 4.15
N PHE A 102 5.52 8.45 3.54
CA PHE A 102 5.34 8.65 2.09
C PHE A 102 6.29 7.77 1.26
N GLU A 103 7.47 7.52 1.79
CA GLU A 103 8.51 6.73 1.17
C GLU A 103 8.14 5.27 0.93
N LEU A 104 7.27 4.69 1.76
CA LEU A 104 6.75 3.35 1.56
C LEU A 104 5.88 3.27 0.29
N TYR A 105 5.08 4.29 0.00
CA TYR A 105 4.27 4.35 -1.22
C TYR A 105 5.17 4.40 -2.47
N LYS A 106 6.24 5.22 -2.44
CA LYS A 106 7.24 5.26 -3.51
C LYS A 106 7.93 3.90 -3.69
N VAL A 107 8.24 3.19 -2.61
CA VAL A 107 8.79 1.81 -2.67
C VAL A 107 7.85 0.86 -3.40
N PHE A 108 6.55 0.85 -3.06
CA PHE A 108 5.58 0.01 -3.76
C PHE A 108 5.46 0.35 -5.25
N LEU A 109 5.48 1.63 -5.62
CA LEU A 109 5.47 2.05 -7.03
C LEU A 109 6.72 1.58 -7.79
N MET A 110 7.89 1.64 -7.14
CA MET A 110 9.13 1.10 -7.70
C MET A 110 9.07 -0.42 -7.85
N ILE A 111 8.54 -1.14 -6.86
CA ILE A 111 8.31 -2.59 -6.93
C ILE A 111 7.42 -2.90 -8.13
N ARG A 112 6.29 -2.20 -8.30
CA ARG A 112 5.36 -2.40 -9.41
C ARG A 112 6.05 -2.19 -10.76
N LYS A 113 6.80 -1.10 -10.91
CA LYS A 113 7.58 -0.81 -12.13
C LYS A 113 8.58 -1.93 -12.45
N LEU A 114 9.33 -2.39 -11.46
CA LEU A 114 10.29 -3.48 -11.64
C LEU A 114 9.61 -4.80 -11.96
N TRP A 115 8.39 -5.01 -11.48
CA TRP A 115 7.60 -6.21 -11.77
C TRP A 115 7.27 -6.38 -13.26
N ASP A 116 7.31 -5.30 -14.04
CA ASP A 116 7.10 -5.33 -15.49
C ASP A 116 8.40 -5.15 -16.30
N SER A 117 9.55 -5.01 -15.63
CA SER A 117 10.85 -4.74 -16.26
C SER A 117 11.57 -6.01 -16.74
N ASP A 118 12.58 -5.88 -17.61
CA ASP A 118 13.42 -7.03 -17.98
C ASP A 118 14.40 -7.40 -16.84
N ARG A 119 14.29 -8.63 -16.34
CA ARG A 119 15.08 -9.19 -15.22
C ARG A 119 16.56 -9.41 -15.59
N SER A 120 16.87 -9.56 -16.87
CA SER A 120 18.22 -9.88 -17.33
C SER A 120 19.19 -8.69 -17.18
N THR A 121 18.65 -7.47 -17.13
CA THR A 121 19.41 -6.23 -17.15
C THR A 121 20.19 -5.98 -15.85
N VAL A 122 21.34 -5.33 -15.97
CA VAL A 122 22.15 -4.90 -14.81
C VAL A 122 21.39 -3.86 -13.98
N ASP A 123 20.64 -2.98 -14.63
CA ASP A 123 19.86 -1.93 -13.96
C ASP A 123 18.72 -2.52 -13.11
N PHE A 124 18.05 -3.58 -13.57
CA PHE A 124 17.08 -4.31 -12.76
C PHE A 124 17.72 -4.87 -11.48
N LYS A 125 18.86 -5.57 -11.60
CA LYS A 125 19.56 -6.14 -10.45
C LYS A 125 20.01 -5.05 -9.46
N ARG A 126 20.51 -3.92 -9.97
CA ARG A 126 20.89 -2.76 -9.15
C ARG A 126 19.68 -2.17 -8.43
N ALA A 127 18.57 -1.96 -9.14
CA ALA A 127 17.35 -1.40 -8.56
C ALA A 127 16.73 -2.31 -7.49
N VAL A 128 16.74 -3.63 -7.70
CA VAL A 128 16.31 -4.59 -6.66
C VAL A 128 17.21 -4.53 -5.43
N HIS A 129 18.54 -4.47 -5.61
CA HIS A 129 19.46 -4.32 -4.48
C HIS A 129 19.21 -3.02 -3.70
N GLN A 130 19.03 -1.89 -4.40
CA GLN A 130 18.69 -0.61 -3.78
C GLN A 130 17.37 -0.67 -3.00
N LEU A 131 16.34 -1.33 -3.53
CA LEU A 131 15.07 -1.52 -2.83
C LEU A 131 15.25 -2.35 -1.55
N LYS A 132 16.03 -3.44 -1.59
CA LYS A 132 16.32 -4.23 -0.40
C LYS A 132 16.97 -3.38 0.68
N THR A 133 18.03 -2.64 0.32
CA THR A 133 18.74 -1.74 1.24
C THR A 133 17.81 -0.67 1.82
N LYS A 134 16.90 -0.12 1.00
CA LYS A 134 15.93 0.89 1.43
C LYS A 134 14.90 0.34 2.42
N ILE A 135 14.52 -0.93 2.28
CA ILE A 135 13.50 -1.57 3.12
C ILE A 135 14.05 -2.09 4.46
N THR A 136 15.34 -2.46 4.51
CA THR A 136 15.99 -3.04 5.71
C THR A 136 15.73 -2.26 7.01
N PRO A 137 15.81 -0.92 7.08
CA PRO A 137 15.57 -0.19 8.34
C PRO A 137 14.15 -0.38 8.87
N TRP A 138 13.15 -0.43 7.97
CA TRP A 138 11.77 -0.70 8.36
C TRP A 138 11.57 -2.15 8.79
N GLU A 139 12.21 -3.12 8.13
CA GLU A 139 12.16 -4.53 8.55
C GLU A 139 12.69 -4.71 9.98
N LEU A 140 13.80 -4.05 10.32
CA LEU A 140 14.36 -4.07 11.67
C LEU A 140 13.37 -3.50 12.69
N THR A 141 12.74 -2.37 12.36
CA THR A 141 11.75 -1.72 13.23
C THR A 141 10.53 -2.62 13.48
N VAL A 142 9.99 -3.21 12.42
CA VAL A 142 8.85 -4.14 12.49
C VAL A 142 9.21 -5.42 13.26
N GLY A 143 10.42 -5.95 13.06
CA GLY A 143 10.93 -7.11 13.80
C GLY A 143 11.10 -6.85 15.30
N MET A 144 11.46 -5.62 15.69
CA MET A 144 11.55 -5.21 17.09
C MET A 144 10.16 -5.02 17.75
N GLN A 145 9.18 -4.49 17.02
CA GLN A 145 7.81 -4.33 17.52
C GLN A 145 7.11 -5.66 17.85
N GLY A 146 7.49 -6.74 17.16
CA GLY A 146 7.03 -8.09 17.50
C GLY A 146 7.47 -8.58 18.90
N LYS A 147 8.42 -7.91 19.55
CA LYS A 147 8.99 -8.29 20.86
C LYS A 147 8.59 -7.37 22.02
N HIS A 148 8.09 -6.17 21.74
CA HIS A 148 7.69 -5.20 22.77
C HIS A 148 6.25 -4.76 22.56
N CYS A 149 5.32 -5.37 23.31
CA CYS A 149 4.03 -4.75 23.60
C CYS A 149 4.17 -4.09 24.97
N ILE A 150 4.54 -2.80 25.02
CA ILE A 150 4.40 -2.00 26.24
C ILE A 150 2.95 -1.52 26.26
N GLU A 151 2.17 -1.98 27.24
CA GLU A 151 0.86 -1.43 27.55
C GLU A 151 1.02 0.03 27.95
N GLY A 152 0.44 0.95 27.18
CA GLY A 152 0.42 2.37 27.54
C GLY A 152 0.14 3.36 26.41
N ASP A 153 0.47 3.02 25.15
CA ASP A 153 0.25 3.95 24.03
C ASP A 153 -1.10 3.72 23.35
N THR A 154 -1.90 4.79 23.31
CA THR A 154 -3.23 4.93 22.69
C THR A 154 -3.50 3.93 21.56
N GLU A 155 -4.50 3.06 21.73
CA GLU A 155 -4.93 1.98 20.81
C GLU A 155 -4.98 2.36 19.31
N ILE A 156 -5.23 3.62 18.94
CA ILE A 156 -5.19 4.10 17.54
C ILE A 156 -3.77 3.96 16.95
N LEU A 157 -2.73 4.29 17.72
CA LEU A 157 -1.34 4.11 17.32
C LEU A 157 -1.03 2.64 17.05
N SER A 158 -1.61 1.73 17.83
CA SER A 158 -1.42 0.29 17.62
C SER A 158 -1.99 -0.19 16.28
N VAL A 159 -3.13 0.35 15.83
CA VAL A 159 -3.75 -0.01 14.53
C VAL A 159 -2.87 0.47 13.38
N THR A 160 -2.37 1.70 13.44
CA THR A 160 -1.48 2.24 12.40
C THR A 160 -0.14 1.53 12.39
N GLN A 161 0.43 1.20 13.56
CA GLN A 161 1.66 0.42 13.66
C GLN A 161 1.50 -0.95 13.00
N ASP A 162 0.42 -1.66 13.30
CA ASP A 162 0.12 -2.95 12.67
C ASP A 162 -0.09 -2.81 11.15
N ALA A 163 -0.82 -1.78 10.70
CA ALA A 163 -0.99 -1.50 9.27
C ALA A 163 0.35 -1.20 8.57
N THR A 164 1.21 -0.42 9.23
CA THR A 164 2.56 -0.10 8.75
C THR A 164 3.41 -1.36 8.66
N ALA A 165 3.35 -2.24 9.67
CA ALA A 165 4.02 -3.52 9.66
C ALA A 165 3.57 -4.38 8.48
N LEU A 166 2.26 -4.45 8.19
CA LEU A 166 1.77 -5.18 7.02
C LEU A 166 2.26 -4.58 5.69
N LEU A 167 2.36 -3.24 5.57
CA LEU A 167 2.94 -2.58 4.40
C LEU A 167 4.41 -2.96 4.19
N VAL A 168 5.21 -2.89 5.25
CA VAL A 168 6.63 -3.26 5.21
C VAL A 168 6.78 -4.73 4.84
N ILE A 169 6.06 -5.62 5.52
CA ILE A 169 6.08 -7.07 5.22
C ILE A 169 5.68 -7.33 3.77
N GLY A 170 4.59 -6.71 3.29
CA GLY A 170 4.14 -6.84 1.90
C GLY A 170 5.21 -6.40 0.89
N ALA A 171 5.84 -5.25 1.12
CA ALA A 171 6.92 -4.75 0.26
C ALA A 171 8.13 -5.70 0.29
N SER A 172 8.55 -6.16 1.47
CA SER A 172 9.64 -7.11 1.66
C SER A 172 9.43 -8.44 0.94
N LEU A 173 8.23 -9.00 1.01
CA LEU A 173 7.88 -10.26 0.36
C LEU A 173 7.88 -10.09 -1.17
N LEU A 174 7.30 -9.01 -1.68
CA LEU A 174 7.35 -8.69 -3.12
C LEU A 174 8.79 -8.53 -3.61
N VAL A 175 9.62 -7.73 -2.93
CA VAL A 175 11.04 -7.53 -3.31
C VAL A 175 11.83 -8.82 -3.26
N SER A 176 11.49 -9.73 -2.34
CA SER A 176 12.12 -11.05 -2.26
C SER A 176 11.80 -11.92 -3.48
N GLN A 177 10.60 -11.82 -4.05
CA GLN A 177 10.21 -12.59 -5.24
C GLN A 177 10.67 -11.98 -6.57
N LEU A 178 10.93 -10.68 -6.64
CA LEU A 178 11.33 -9.98 -7.87
C LEU A 178 12.38 -10.74 -8.72
N PRO A 179 13.53 -11.18 -8.16
CA PRO A 179 14.57 -11.87 -8.95
C PRO A 179 14.13 -13.20 -9.57
N GLY A 180 13.22 -13.93 -8.93
CA GLY A 180 12.73 -15.22 -9.39
C GLY A 180 11.40 -15.16 -10.16
N SER A 181 10.81 -13.96 -10.28
CA SER A 181 9.52 -13.76 -10.92
C SER A 181 9.64 -13.62 -12.45
N ILE A 182 8.67 -14.16 -13.17
CA ILE A 182 8.48 -13.89 -14.61
C ILE A 182 7.85 -12.49 -14.78
N LYS A 183 8.22 -11.78 -15.85
CA LYS A 183 7.64 -10.48 -16.20
C LYS A 183 6.11 -10.56 -16.25
N GLY A 184 5.45 -9.67 -15.53
CA GLY A 184 3.98 -9.60 -15.48
C GLY A 184 3.29 -10.76 -14.73
N ALA A 185 4.03 -11.69 -14.14
CA ALA A 185 3.43 -12.76 -13.34
C ALA A 185 2.80 -12.21 -12.05
N ILE A 186 1.79 -12.89 -11.53
CA ILE A 186 1.24 -12.56 -10.20
C ILE A 186 2.22 -12.99 -9.09
N PRO A 187 2.20 -12.34 -7.90
CA PRO A 187 2.97 -12.81 -6.77
C PRO A 187 2.52 -14.23 -6.36
N LEU A 188 3.50 -15.06 -5.99
CA LEU A 188 3.29 -16.47 -5.68
C LEU A 188 3.21 -16.70 -4.17
N PRO A 189 2.62 -17.81 -3.70
CA PRO A 189 2.69 -18.21 -2.30
C PRO A 189 4.15 -18.26 -1.81
N PHE A 190 4.40 -17.79 -0.58
CA PHE A 190 5.73 -17.89 0.03
C PHE A 190 5.89 -19.25 0.75
N VAL A 191 7.12 -19.59 1.15
CA VAL A 191 7.39 -20.78 1.97
C VAL A 191 6.72 -20.64 3.34
N ILE A 192 6.22 -21.75 3.89
CA ILE A 192 5.35 -21.82 5.08
C ILE A 192 5.99 -21.15 6.31
N ASP A 193 7.32 -21.15 6.41
CA ASP A 193 8.08 -20.73 7.60
C ASP A 193 8.79 -19.37 7.47
N ASP A 194 8.40 -18.50 6.52
CA ASP A 194 8.96 -17.14 6.48
C ASP A 194 8.47 -16.32 7.69
N SER A 195 9.42 -15.84 8.49
CA SER A 195 9.14 -15.11 9.74
C SER A 195 8.30 -13.86 9.54
N ARG A 196 8.42 -13.18 8.39
CA ARG A 196 7.62 -11.99 8.05
C ARG A 196 6.18 -12.39 7.79
N LEU A 197 5.96 -13.52 7.12
CA LEU A 197 4.61 -14.04 6.89
C LEU A 197 3.97 -14.53 8.20
N LEU A 198 4.72 -15.18 9.08
CA LEU A 198 4.25 -15.54 10.43
C LEU A 198 3.86 -14.30 11.25
N GLN A 199 4.65 -13.24 11.17
CA GLN A 199 4.33 -11.97 11.81
C GLN A 199 3.05 -11.35 11.25
N ALA A 200 2.88 -11.32 9.92
CA ALA A 200 1.65 -10.84 9.30
C ALA A 200 0.42 -11.64 9.77
N LYS A 201 0.51 -12.98 9.83
CA LYS A 201 -0.57 -13.83 10.36
C LYS A 201 -0.90 -13.50 11.82
N SER A 202 0.12 -13.28 12.64
CA SER A 202 -0.05 -12.89 14.05
C SER A 202 -0.83 -11.57 14.18
N ILE A 203 -0.47 -10.57 13.37
CA ILE A 203 -1.20 -9.28 13.32
C ILE A 203 -2.67 -9.50 12.93
N LEU A 204 -2.95 -10.26 11.87
CA LEU A 204 -4.32 -10.54 11.42
C LEU A 204 -5.13 -11.29 12.48
N LYS A 205 -4.52 -12.27 13.16
CA LYS A 205 -5.18 -13.01 14.27
C LYS A 205 -5.48 -12.09 15.45
N ARG A 206 -4.53 -11.22 15.83
CA ARG A 206 -4.70 -10.25 16.93
C ARG A 206 -5.78 -9.21 16.64
N ARG A 207 -5.94 -8.79 15.37
CA ARG A 207 -6.90 -7.78 14.93
C ARG A 207 -8.26 -8.33 14.53
N ALA A 208 -8.46 -9.65 14.64
CA ALA A 208 -9.74 -10.27 14.33
C ALA A 208 -10.87 -9.66 15.18
N GLY A 209 -11.89 -9.12 14.53
CA GLY A 209 -13.04 -8.50 15.21
C GLY A 209 -12.81 -7.07 15.74
N ASP A 210 -11.62 -6.50 15.61
CA ASP A 210 -11.35 -5.11 15.99
C ASP A 210 -12.09 -4.15 15.02
N GLN A 211 -13.02 -3.35 15.55
CA GLN A 211 -13.80 -2.40 14.76
C GLN A 211 -12.96 -1.26 14.19
N ARG A 212 -11.92 -0.81 14.89
CA ARG A 212 -11.05 0.28 14.40
C ARG A 212 -10.17 -0.23 13.28
N TRP A 213 -9.68 -1.46 13.40
CA TRP A 213 -8.97 -2.15 12.32
C TRP A 213 -9.83 -2.28 11.06
N GLY A 214 -11.06 -2.79 11.21
CA GLY A 214 -11.97 -3.01 10.09
C GLY A 214 -12.48 -1.73 9.42
N ARG A 215 -12.44 -0.60 10.13
CA ARG A 215 -12.76 0.75 9.59
C ARG A 215 -11.53 1.54 9.11
N SER A 216 -10.32 1.03 9.30
CA SER A 216 -9.10 1.70 8.82
C SER A 216 -8.83 1.33 7.37
N HIS A 217 -8.54 2.28 6.50
CA HIS A 217 -8.21 2.00 5.10
C HIS A 217 -6.76 1.57 4.89
N LEU A 218 -5.86 1.92 5.81
CA LEU A 218 -4.41 1.66 5.69
C LEU A 218 -4.08 0.18 5.42
N PRO A 219 -4.73 -0.81 6.06
CA PRO A 219 -4.43 -2.21 5.81
C PRO A 219 -4.98 -2.75 4.50
N ASN A 220 -5.84 -2.03 3.77
CA ASN A 220 -6.56 -2.59 2.61
C ASN A 220 -5.60 -3.08 1.51
N TYR A 221 -4.66 -2.24 1.10
CA TYR A 221 -3.67 -2.61 0.08
C TYR A 221 -2.66 -3.69 0.55
N PRO A 222 -2.01 -3.59 1.72
CA PRO A 222 -1.10 -4.64 2.16
C PRO A 222 -1.81 -5.97 2.45
N LEU A 223 -3.06 -5.96 2.92
CA LEU A 223 -3.87 -7.17 3.07
C LEU A 223 -4.13 -7.86 1.72
N TYR A 224 -4.40 -7.06 0.68
CA TYR A 224 -4.51 -7.54 -0.69
C TYR A 224 -3.21 -8.19 -1.17
N VAL A 225 -2.08 -7.52 -0.99
CA VAL A 225 -0.75 -8.07 -1.31
C VAL A 225 -0.47 -9.36 -0.54
N LEU A 226 -0.79 -9.42 0.76
CA LEU A 226 -0.58 -10.58 1.60
C LEU A 226 -1.39 -11.80 1.16
N GLY A 227 -2.60 -11.58 0.62
CA GLY A 227 -3.44 -12.65 0.08
C GLY A 227 -2.73 -13.50 -0.99
N PHE A 228 -1.82 -12.92 -1.76
CA PHE A 228 -1.04 -13.68 -2.73
C PHE A 228 -0.02 -14.62 -2.08
N PHE A 229 0.51 -14.27 -0.92
CA PHE A 229 1.53 -15.07 -0.23
C PHE A 229 0.94 -16.21 0.60
N MET A 230 -0.38 -16.21 0.85
CA MET A 230 -1.06 -17.27 1.60
C MET A 230 -1.11 -18.58 0.79
N ARG A 231 -0.76 -19.70 1.45
CA ARG A 231 -0.67 -21.02 0.82
C ARG A 231 -1.77 -21.98 1.26
N SER A 232 -1.98 -22.14 2.56
CA SER A 232 -2.97 -23.08 3.09
C SER A 232 -4.38 -22.48 3.09
N ASP A 233 -5.40 -23.34 3.13
CA ASP A 233 -6.78 -22.89 3.26
C ASP A 233 -7.01 -22.10 4.56
N GLU A 234 -6.29 -22.42 5.65
CA GLU A 234 -6.35 -21.66 6.90
C GLU A 234 -5.79 -20.24 6.71
N ASP A 235 -4.65 -20.12 6.05
CA ASP A 235 -4.01 -18.84 5.76
C ASP A 235 -4.87 -17.96 4.85
N ILE A 236 -5.43 -18.57 3.80
CA ILE A 236 -6.38 -17.91 2.91
C ILE A 236 -7.62 -17.48 3.69
N ALA A 237 -8.15 -18.32 4.57
CA ALA A 237 -9.32 -18.01 5.40
C ALA A 237 -9.09 -16.84 6.37
N LEU A 238 -7.84 -16.57 6.79
CA LEU A 238 -7.50 -15.39 7.59
C LEU A 238 -7.71 -14.10 6.78
N VAL A 239 -7.09 -14.00 5.60
CA VAL A 239 -7.24 -12.84 4.71
C VAL A 239 -8.69 -12.69 4.25
N ARG A 240 -9.34 -13.82 3.96
CA ARG A 240 -10.74 -13.91 3.55
C ARG A 240 -11.67 -13.27 4.61
N ARG A 241 -11.55 -13.67 5.87
CA ARG A 241 -12.42 -13.11 6.92
C ARG A 241 -12.19 -11.61 7.13
N ASP A 242 -10.94 -11.17 7.08
CA ASP A 242 -10.56 -9.77 7.31
C ASP A 242 -11.15 -8.84 6.22
N MET A 243 -10.98 -9.19 4.95
CA MET A 243 -11.56 -8.39 3.86
C MET A 243 -13.10 -8.42 3.84
N GLN A 244 -13.74 -9.54 4.18
CA GLN A 244 -15.21 -9.60 4.34
C GLN A 244 -15.70 -8.64 5.41
N GLN A 245 -15.06 -8.63 6.58
CA GLN A 245 -15.37 -7.71 7.66
C GLN A 245 -15.25 -6.26 7.19
N ARG A 246 -14.17 -5.92 6.48
CA ARG A 246 -13.95 -4.57 5.95
C ARG A 246 -14.98 -4.15 4.92
N LEU A 247 -15.39 -5.06 4.04
CA LEU A 247 -16.41 -4.78 3.04
C LEU A 247 -17.76 -4.42 3.69
N GLN A 248 -18.12 -5.14 4.75
CA GLN A 248 -19.32 -4.86 5.54
C GLN A 248 -19.25 -3.53 6.29
N GLN A 249 -18.07 -3.10 6.72
CA GLN A 249 -17.88 -1.90 7.55
C GLN A 249 -17.64 -0.61 6.75
N MET A 250 -17.00 -0.68 5.59
CA MET A 250 -16.58 0.51 4.81
C MET A 250 -17.39 0.72 3.54
N ALA A 251 -18.03 -0.33 3.00
CA ALA A 251 -18.73 -0.29 1.70
C ALA A 251 -17.89 0.30 0.54
N TRP A 252 -16.56 0.22 0.64
CA TRP A 252 -15.64 0.79 -0.33
C TRP A 252 -15.38 -0.19 -1.49
N SER A 253 -15.73 0.22 -2.71
CA SER A 253 -15.69 -0.65 -3.90
C SER A 253 -14.32 -1.23 -4.21
N MET A 254 -13.23 -0.57 -3.83
CA MET A 254 -11.88 -1.08 -4.05
C MET A 254 -11.59 -2.37 -3.27
N ILE A 255 -12.19 -2.53 -2.09
CA ILE A 255 -12.06 -3.73 -1.27
C ILE A 255 -12.68 -4.93 -2.00
N ASP A 256 -13.87 -4.74 -2.59
CA ASP A 256 -14.53 -5.77 -3.42
C ASP A 256 -13.68 -6.14 -4.65
N ARG A 257 -12.97 -5.18 -5.26
CA ARG A 257 -12.06 -5.46 -6.38
C ARG A 257 -10.87 -6.31 -5.94
N PHE A 258 -10.19 -5.94 -4.85
CA PHE A 258 -9.09 -6.72 -4.29
C PHE A 258 -9.53 -8.13 -3.89
N TRP A 259 -10.70 -8.23 -3.26
CA TRP A 259 -11.32 -9.49 -2.89
C TRP A 259 -11.52 -10.42 -4.07
N ARG A 260 -12.22 -9.95 -5.11
CA ARG A 260 -12.53 -10.76 -6.30
C ARG A 260 -11.28 -11.19 -7.05
N ASP A 261 -10.26 -10.32 -7.08
CA ASP A 261 -8.97 -10.63 -7.68
C ASP A 261 -8.28 -11.79 -6.95
N LEU A 262 -8.26 -11.74 -5.62
CA LEU A 262 -7.70 -12.82 -4.79
C LEU A 262 -8.50 -14.12 -4.90
N GLU A 263 -9.83 -14.09 -4.85
CA GLU A 263 -10.65 -15.30 -4.99
C GLU A 263 -10.43 -15.96 -6.37
N SER A 264 -10.33 -15.15 -7.44
CA SER A 264 -9.99 -15.64 -8.77
C SER A 264 -8.63 -16.34 -8.75
N VAL A 265 -7.61 -15.73 -8.14
CA VAL A 265 -6.26 -16.30 -8.07
C VAL A 265 -6.24 -17.57 -7.22
N TRP A 266 -6.85 -17.57 -6.03
CA TRP A 266 -6.92 -18.73 -5.15
C TRP A 266 -7.62 -19.92 -5.82
N SER A 267 -8.67 -19.68 -6.62
CA SER A 267 -9.39 -20.75 -7.32
C SER A 267 -8.54 -21.48 -8.36
N THR A 268 -7.51 -20.83 -8.89
CA THR A 268 -6.61 -21.38 -9.93
C THR A 268 -5.35 -22.04 -9.37
N ARG A 269 -5.12 -21.96 -8.05
CA ARG A 269 -3.91 -22.53 -7.45
C ARG A 269 -4.00 -24.05 -7.34
N PRO A 270 -2.90 -24.78 -7.63
CA PRO A 270 -2.84 -26.20 -7.31
C PRO A 270 -3.05 -26.41 -5.80
N LYS A 271 -3.90 -27.37 -5.44
CA LYS A 271 -4.11 -27.80 -4.06
C LYS A 271 -2.92 -28.63 -3.56
#